data_AF-A0A420IZM1-F1
#
_entry.id   AF-A0A420IZM1-F1
#
_cell.length_a   1.000
_cell.length_b   1.000
_cell.length_c   1.000
_cell.angle_alpha   90.00
_cell.angle_beta   90.00
_cell.angle_gamma   90.00
#
_symmetry.space_group_name_H-M   'P 1'
#
loop_
_entity.id
_entity.type
_entity.pdbx_description
1 polymer ?
#
loop_
_entity_poly.entity_id
_entity_poly.type
_entity_poly.pdbx_seq_one_letter_code
_entity_poly.pdbx_strand_id
1 'polypeptide(L)'
;MLSKISLSLITQALLVVSGPLFETAAPLSFDQTQKHTKSYDWTAGYIGDFTLHSSCNATQKHELLRGLNDAVNLAKHAKEHILVHGNDSPIYQKYFGNVPTGAVLGWFEKIATANRKGAIFRCDDPDLNCRTQKNWAGHYRGQNASSETVICETSFHTRLPLEALCMRGFDIATGKINRYWGADLLHRLYHLDKFGEGAITHITHSYQTTLNLAASENYLQAATNTDSLLYFAMDSYAFDISNPGEGCTGIAPKEIHEHAHSNPHKHSATADKKTYCHTHSDGEVHCHYGGN
;
A
#
# COMPACT_ATOMS: atom_id res chain seq x y z
N MET A 1 -0.25 -88.53 41.46
CA MET A 1 -0.95 -88.07 42.67
C MET A 1 -0.58 -86.63 42.91
N LEU A 2 -1.55 -85.86 43.42
CA LEU A 2 -1.62 -84.42 43.60
C LEU A 2 -0.33 -83.84 44.24
N SER A 3 0.11 -82.61 43.96
CA SER A 3 -0.61 -81.40 44.34
C SER A 3 0.03 -80.14 43.74
N LYS A 4 -0.83 -79.20 43.35
CA LYS A 4 -0.52 -77.83 42.91
C LYS A 4 -0.20 -76.98 44.14
N ILE A 5 0.84 -76.14 44.07
CA ILE A 5 0.92 -74.92 44.89
C ILE A 5 1.39 -73.78 43.99
N SER A 6 0.45 -72.90 43.67
CA SER A 6 0.65 -71.65 42.97
C SER A 6 1.16 -70.59 43.95
N LEU A 7 2.29 -69.96 43.65
CA LEU A 7 2.78 -68.79 44.39
C LEU A 7 2.45 -67.53 43.57
N SER A 8 1.48 -66.76 44.06
CA SER A 8 1.09 -65.46 43.50
C SER A 8 1.94 -64.37 44.16
N LEU A 9 2.74 -63.65 43.37
CA LEU A 9 3.42 -62.43 43.82
C LEU A 9 2.40 -61.29 43.82
N ILE A 10 2.17 -60.71 45.00
CA ILE A 10 1.38 -59.50 45.19
C ILE A 10 2.33 -58.30 45.13
N THR A 11 2.26 -57.54 44.04
CA THR A 11 2.86 -56.21 43.90
C THR A 11 1.98 -55.20 44.63
N GLN A 12 2.51 -54.57 45.68
CA GLN A 12 1.85 -53.44 46.35
C GLN A 12 2.00 -52.19 45.48
N ALA A 13 0.89 -51.67 44.96
CA ALA A 13 0.81 -50.35 44.37
C ALA A 13 0.49 -49.33 45.47
N LEU A 14 1.43 -48.40 45.72
CA LEU A 14 1.19 -47.20 46.53
C LEU A 14 0.29 -46.24 45.72
N LEU A 15 -0.98 -46.15 46.11
CA LEU A 15 -1.89 -45.10 45.63
C LEU A 15 -1.64 -43.82 46.42
N VAL A 16 -0.98 -42.84 45.79
CA VAL A 16 -1.01 -41.45 46.25
C VAL A 16 -2.38 -40.90 45.90
N VAL A 17 -3.24 -40.70 46.91
CA VAL A 17 -4.52 -40.02 46.75
C VAL A 17 -4.24 -38.51 46.75
N SER A 18 -4.09 -37.93 45.56
CA SER A 18 -4.20 -36.48 45.39
C SER A 18 -5.68 -36.11 45.56
N GLY A 19 -6.02 -35.59 46.74
CA GLY A 19 -7.34 -34.99 46.98
C GLY A 19 -7.55 -33.76 46.07
N PRO A 20 -8.77 -33.51 45.58
CA PRO A 20 -9.05 -32.31 44.82
C PRO A 20 -8.98 -31.10 45.76
N LEU A 21 -8.07 -30.17 45.45
CA LEU A 21 -8.19 -28.79 45.92
C LEU A 21 -9.47 -28.22 45.31
N PHE A 22 -10.56 -28.20 46.07
CA PHE A 22 -11.72 -27.39 45.75
C PHE A 22 -11.34 -25.93 45.99
N GLU A 23 -10.93 -25.23 44.94
CA GLU A 23 -11.03 -23.77 44.89
C GLU A 23 -12.52 -23.43 45.01
N THR A 24 -12.90 -22.87 46.15
CA THR A 24 -14.20 -22.21 46.29
C THR A 24 -14.13 -20.92 45.49
N ALA A 25 -14.45 -21.01 44.19
CA ALA A 25 -14.75 -19.84 43.38
C ALA A 25 -15.94 -19.14 44.04
N ALA A 26 -15.70 -17.98 44.65
CA ALA A 26 -16.76 -17.12 45.13
C ALA A 26 -17.71 -16.83 43.95
N PRO A 27 -19.03 -17.04 44.09
CA PRO A 27 -19.94 -16.66 43.02
C PRO A 27 -19.91 -15.14 42.91
N LEU A 28 -19.36 -14.62 41.82
CA LEU A 28 -19.58 -13.24 41.42
C LEU A 28 -21.07 -13.08 41.17
N SER A 29 -21.78 -12.57 42.17
CA SER A 29 -23.19 -12.21 42.04
C SER A 29 -23.26 -10.93 41.20
N PHE A 30 -23.30 -11.11 39.87
CA PHE A 30 -23.72 -10.05 38.96
C PHE A 30 -25.24 -9.95 39.04
N ASP A 31 -25.74 -9.30 40.09
CA ASP A 31 -27.10 -8.78 40.06
C ASP A 31 -27.10 -7.54 39.19
N GLN A 32 -27.28 -7.75 37.89
CA GLN A 32 -27.44 -6.67 36.94
C GLN A 32 -28.82 -6.87 36.31
N THR A 33 -29.82 -6.20 36.89
CA THR A 33 -31.02 -5.77 36.17
C THR A 33 -30.57 -4.86 35.03
N GLN A 34 -30.05 -5.47 33.97
CA GLN A 34 -29.59 -4.80 32.78
C GLN A 34 -30.84 -4.45 31.99
N LYS A 35 -31.33 -3.21 32.17
CA LYS A 35 -32.22 -2.60 31.17
C LYS A 35 -31.58 -2.88 29.81
N HIS A 36 -32.34 -3.48 28.88
CA HIS A 36 -31.89 -3.70 27.52
C HIS A 36 -31.49 -2.35 26.89
N THR A 37 -30.24 -1.97 27.10
CA THR A 37 -29.56 -0.92 26.35
C THR A 37 -29.49 -1.44 24.93
N LYS A 38 -29.95 -0.63 23.97
CA LYS A 38 -29.82 -0.91 22.54
C LYS A 38 -28.42 -1.48 22.29
N SER A 39 -28.34 -2.69 21.74
CA SER A 39 -27.06 -3.37 21.51
C SER A 39 -26.13 -2.43 20.74
N TYR A 40 -24.90 -2.26 21.22
CA TYR A 40 -23.91 -1.43 20.55
C TYR A 40 -23.49 -2.10 19.24
N ASP A 41 -23.80 -1.47 18.11
CA ASP A 41 -23.33 -1.88 16.80
C ASP A 41 -22.02 -1.15 16.49
N TRP A 42 -20.89 -1.85 16.65
CA TRP A 42 -19.56 -1.32 16.37
C TRP A 42 -19.31 -1.04 14.88
N THR A 43 -20.15 -1.57 13.98
CA THR A 43 -20.10 -1.34 12.54
C THR A 43 -21.01 -0.21 12.06
N ALA A 44 -21.76 0.42 12.98
CA ALA A 44 -22.67 1.50 12.64
C ALA A 44 -21.95 2.63 11.86
N GLY A 45 -22.41 2.89 10.63
CA GLY A 45 -21.83 3.90 9.75
C GLY A 45 -20.60 3.45 8.94
N TYR A 46 -20.26 2.16 8.96
CA TYR A 46 -19.34 1.56 8.00
C TYR A 46 -19.90 1.64 6.58
N ILE A 47 -19.12 2.20 5.66
CA ILE A 47 -19.40 2.18 4.23
C ILE A 47 -18.24 1.48 3.55
N GLY A 48 -18.53 0.34 2.93
CA GLY A 48 -17.57 -0.45 2.18
C GLY A 48 -17.34 0.06 0.76
N ASP A 49 -18.16 0.97 0.24
CA ASP A 49 -18.02 1.47 -1.14
C ASP A 49 -17.42 2.87 -1.19
N PHE A 50 -16.72 3.17 -2.27
CA PHE A 50 -16.24 4.52 -2.56
C PHE A 50 -17.38 5.40 -3.06
N THR A 51 -17.33 6.69 -2.72
CA THR A 51 -18.33 7.65 -3.19
C THR A 51 -17.88 8.26 -4.52
N LEU A 52 -18.68 8.06 -5.58
CA LEU A 52 -18.47 8.73 -6.86
C LEU A 52 -19.38 9.94 -6.98
N HIS A 53 -18.80 11.12 -7.12
CA HIS A 53 -19.52 12.38 -7.22
C HIS A 53 -20.46 12.41 -8.45
N SER A 54 -21.50 13.22 -8.38
CA SER A 54 -22.50 13.35 -9.45
C SER A 54 -21.94 13.95 -10.75
N SER A 55 -20.75 14.56 -10.69
CA SER A 55 -20.03 15.05 -11.88
C SER A 55 -19.51 13.93 -12.79
N CYS A 56 -19.41 12.69 -12.29
CA CYS A 56 -19.07 11.54 -13.13
C CYS A 56 -20.29 11.02 -13.88
N ASN A 57 -20.19 10.92 -15.21
CA ASN A 57 -21.21 10.27 -16.03
C ASN A 57 -21.23 8.73 -15.83
N ALA A 58 -22.20 8.04 -16.42
CA ALA A 58 -22.38 6.60 -16.22
C ALA A 58 -21.14 5.77 -16.63
N THR A 59 -20.51 6.09 -17.77
CA THR A 59 -19.33 5.38 -18.26
C THR A 59 -18.11 5.62 -17.35
N GLN A 60 -17.88 6.89 -16.98
CA GLN A 60 -16.83 7.26 -16.04
C GLN A 60 -16.99 6.53 -14.70
N LYS A 61 -18.23 6.43 -14.19
CA LYS A 61 -18.52 5.69 -12.96
C LYS A 61 -18.17 4.21 -13.09
N HIS A 62 -18.54 3.55 -14.18
CA HIS A 62 -18.21 2.14 -14.38
C HIS A 62 -16.70 1.89 -14.44
N GLU A 63 -15.97 2.72 -15.19
CA GLU A 63 -14.52 2.57 -15.32
C GLU A 63 -13.80 2.86 -14.01
N LEU A 64 -14.20 3.93 -13.32
CA LEU A 64 -13.62 4.32 -12.04
C LEU A 64 -13.92 3.31 -10.93
N LEU A 65 -15.13 2.74 -10.88
CA LEU A 65 -15.46 1.65 -9.95
C LEU A 65 -14.57 0.42 -10.20
N ARG A 66 -14.34 0.06 -11.47
CA ARG A 66 -13.41 -1.03 -11.79
C ARG A 66 -12.01 -0.71 -11.30
N GLY A 67 -11.50 0.48 -11.60
CA GLY A 67 -10.17 0.89 -11.14
C GLY A 67 -10.02 0.94 -9.62
N LEU A 68 -11.07 1.35 -8.90
CA LEU A 68 -11.08 1.35 -7.44
C LEU A 68 -11.06 -0.07 -6.87
N ASN A 69 -11.75 -1.01 -7.53
CA ASN A 69 -11.65 -2.42 -7.20
C ASN A 69 -10.24 -2.96 -7.49
N ASP A 70 -9.60 -2.56 -8.58
CA ASP A 70 -8.20 -2.91 -8.87
C ASP A 70 -7.25 -2.40 -7.78
N ALA A 71 -7.44 -1.18 -7.29
CA ALA A 71 -6.64 -0.62 -6.19
C ALA A 71 -6.82 -1.41 -4.89
N VAL A 72 -8.06 -1.80 -4.57
CA VAL A 72 -8.37 -2.65 -3.42
C VAL A 72 -7.77 -4.05 -3.59
N ASN A 73 -7.79 -4.61 -4.79
CA ASN A 73 -7.21 -5.92 -5.08
C ASN A 73 -5.68 -5.89 -4.93
N LEU A 74 -5.01 -4.86 -5.46
CA LEU A 74 -3.58 -4.65 -5.26
C LEU A 74 -3.22 -4.55 -3.78
N ALA A 75 -3.96 -3.73 -3.00
CA ALA A 75 -3.69 -3.59 -1.58
C ALA A 75 -3.94 -4.89 -0.79
N LYS A 76 -5.02 -5.61 -1.10
CA LYS A 76 -5.32 -6.92 -0.51
C LYS A 76 -4.21 -7.93 -0.80
N HIS A 77 -3.79 -8.02 -2.05
CA HIS A 77 -2.72 -8.93 -2.44
C HIS A 77 -1.40 -8.57 -1.77
N ALA A 78 -1.04 -7.28 -1.76
CA ALA A 78 0.20 -6.80 -1.15
C ALA A 78 0.28 -7.16 0.35
N LYS A 79 -0.80 -6.96 1.12
CA LYS A 79 -0.82 -7.39 2.54
C LYS A 79 -0.76 -8.91 2.70
N GLU A 80 -1.38 -9.67 1.79
CA GLU A 80 -1.37 -11.13 1.83
C GLU A 80 0.02 -11.67 1.53
N HIS A 81 0.72 -11.09 0.54
CA HIS A 81 2.13 -11.38 0.27
C HIS A 81 3.01 -11.14 1.51
N ILE A 82 2.82 -10.02 2.21
CA ILE A 82 3.54 -9.72 3.47
C ILE A 82 3.20 -10.75 4.55
N LEU A 83 1.95 -11.15 4.70
CA LEU A 83 1.53 -12.12 5.72
C LEU A 83 2.08 -13.52 5.45
N VAL A 84 2.24 -13.91 4.19
CA VAL A 84 2.77 -15.23 3.80
C VAL A 84 4.29 -15.27 3.90
N HIS A 85 4.98 -14.25 3.40
CA HIS A 85 6.44 -14.28 3.23
C HIS A 85 7.21 -13.41 4.23
N GLY A 86 6.53 -12.48 4.91
CA GLY A 86 7.16 -11.55 5.83
C GLY A 86 8.28 -10.74 5.19
N ASN A 87 9.29 -10.42 5.99
CA ASN A 87 10.50 -9.74 5.54
C ASN A 87 11.49 -10.68 4.81
N ASP A 88 11.19 -11.98 4.70
CA ASP A 88 12.02 -12.93 3.96
C ASP A 88 11.73 -12.88 2.45
N SER A 89 10.67 -12.19 2.04
CA SER A 89 10.35 -11.97 0.63
C SER A 89 11.44 -11.13 -0.06
N PRO A 90 12.05 -11.62 -1.16
CA PRO A 90 12.94 -10.82 -1.99
C PRO A 90 12.24 -9.59 -2.59
N ILE A 91 10.95 -9.70 -2.91
CA ILE A 91 10.15 -8.58 -3.43
C ILE A 91 9.94 -7.53 -2.33
N TYR A 92 9.70 -7.94 -1.09
CA TYR A 92 9.57 -7.01 0.03
C TYR A 92 10.90 -6.28 0.32
N GLN A 93 11.99 -7.04 0.48
CA GLN A 93 13.32 -6.47 0.74
C GLN A 93 13.77 -5.51 -0.36
N LYS A 94 13.38 -5.78 -1.61
CA LYS A 94 13.70 -4.91 -2.74
C LYS A 94 13.15 -3.49 -2.61
N TYR A 95 11.94 -3.32 -2.07
CA TYR A 95 11.29 -1.99 -1.97
C TYR A 95 11.32 -1.39 -0.58
N PHE A 96 11.60 -2.20 0.45
CA PHE A 96 11.58 -1.79 1.85
C PHE A 96 12.85 -2.14 2.64
N GLY A 97 13.83 -2.81 2.04
CA GLY A 97 15.05 -3.21 2.73
C GLY A 97 14.74 -4.06 3.97
N ASN A 98 15.20 -3.59 5.13
CA ASN A 98 14.97 -4.25 6.42
C ASN A 98 13.83 -3.63 7.25
N VAL A 99 12.94 -2.84 6.63
CA VAL A 99 11.78 -2.25 7.34
C VAL A 99 10.92 -3.36 7.99
N PRO A 100 10.57 -3.23 9.28
CA PRO A 100 9.58 -4.10 9.90
C PRO A 100 8.21 -4.02 9.18
N THR A 101 7.60 -5.18 8.92
CA THR A 101 6.41 -5.31 8.07
C THR A 101 5.14 -4.66 8.61
N GLY A 102 5.07 -4.40 9.92
CA GLY A 102 3.83 -3.97 10.59
C GLY A 102 3.23 -2.68 10.02
N ALA A 103 4.05 -1.64 9.81
CA ALA A 103 3.57 -0.37 9.27
C ALA A 103 3.08 -0.52 7.82
N VAL A 104 3.89 -1.17 6.98
CA VAL A 104 3.58 -1.41 5.56
C VAL A 104 2.28 -2.23 5.41
N LEU A 105 2.14 -3.30 6.21
CA LEU A 105 0.92 -4.11 6.26
C LEU A 105 -0.29 -3.26 6.65
N GLY A 106 -0.15 -2.40 7.66
CA GLY A 106 -1.20 -1.48 8.09
C GLY A 106 -1.68 -0.55 6.98
N TRP A 107 -0.77 0.03 6.20
CA TRP A 107 -1.13 0.92 5.09
C TRP A 107 -1.95 0.20 4.01
N PHE A 108 -1.57 -1.03 3.64
CA PHE A 108 -2.34 -1.84 2.70
C PHE A 108 -3.68 -2.30 3.28
N GLU A 109 -3.73 -2.69 4.56
CA GLU A 109 -4.98 -3.08 5.24
C GLU A 109 -5.99 -1.94 5.24
N LYS A 110 -5.55 -0.71 5.48
CA LYS A 110 -6.43 0.47 5.46
C LYS A 110 -7.11 0.63 4.10
N ILE A 111 -6.41 0.43 2.99
CA ILE A 111 -7.02 0.49 1.65
C ILE A 111 -7.96 -0.70 1.42
N ALA A 112 -7.51 -1.90 1.84
CA ALA A 112 -8.21 -3.15 1.62
C ALA A 112 -9.59 -3.21 2.31
N THR A 113 -9.72 -2.69 3.53
CA THR A 113 -10.87 -2.98 4.41
C THR A 113 -11.46 -1.80 5.16
N ALA A 114 -10.78 -0.64 5.27
CA ALA A 114 -11.25 0.45 6.13
C ALA A 114 -12.59 1.06 5.69
N ASN A 115 -13.24 1.78 6.60
CA ASN A 115 -14.47 2.51 6.32
C ASN A 115 -14.25 3.63 5.30
N ARG A 116 -14.75 3.45 4.07
CA ARG A 116 -14.58 4.34 2.92
C ARG A 116 -15.54 5.54 2.92
N LYS A 117 -16.40 5.66 3.93
CA LYS A 117 -17.30 6.81 4.10
C LYS A 117 -16.52 8.12 4.01
N GLY A 118 -16.88 8.96 3.04
CA GLY A 118 -16.27 10.28 2.83
C GLY A 118 -15.11 10.29 1.83
N ALA A 119 -14.57 9.14 1.41
CA ALA A 119 -13.61 9.10 0.30
C ALA A 119 -14.35 9.32 -1.03
N ILE A 120 -14.20 10.52 -1.59
CA ILE A 120 -14.97 11.00 -2.75
C ILE A 120 -14.07 11.14 -3.97
N PHE A 121 -14.51 10.55 -5.08
CA PHE A 121 -13.87 10.70 -6.38
C PHE A 121 -14.80 11.46 -7.31
N ARG A 122 -14.27 12.46 -8.01
CA ARG A 122 -15.06 13.36 -8.86
C ARG A 122 -14.43 13.54 -10.24
N CYS A 123 -15.26 13.85 -11.24
CA CYS A 123 -14.84 13.92 -12.65
C CYS A 123 -14.94 15.33 -13.24
N ASP A 124 -15.36 16.32 -12.43
CA ASP A 124 -15.23 17.74 -12.71
C ASP A 124 -13.93 18.29 -12.10
N ASP A 125 -13.50 19.46 -12.57
CA ASP A 125 -12.23 20.09 -12.21
C ASP A 125 -12.47 21.44 -11.50
N PRO A 126 -12.96 21.43 -10.24
CA PRO A 126 -13.27 22.66 -9.51
C PRO A 126 -12.04 23.54 -9.25
N ASP A 127 -10.85 22.95 -9.20
CA ASP A 127 -9.59 23.65 -8.94
C ASP A 127 -8.86 24.07 -10.23
N LEU A 128 -9.42 23.74 -11.41
CA LEU A 128 -8.88 24.05 -12.75
C LEU A 128 -7.50 23.43 -13.05
N ASN A 129 -7.07 22.45 -12.26
CA ASN A 129 -5.75 21.81 -12.39
C ASN A 129 -5.72 20.85 -13.59
N CYS A 130 -6.79 20.11 -13.87
CA CYS A 130 -6.86 19.28 -15.08
C CYS A 130 -6.75 20.11 -16.36
N ARG A 131 -7.33 21.32 -16.35
CA ARG A 131 -7.30 22.22 -17.50
C ARG A 131 -5.96 22.92 -17.68
N THR A 132 -5.29 23.27 -16.59
CA THR A 132 -4.06 24.09 -16.62
C THR A 132 -2.79 23.26 -16.65
N GLN A 133 -2.82 22.05 -16.10
CA GLN A 133 -1.66 21.17 -15.99
C GLN A 133 -1.67 20.12 -17.09
N LYS A 134 -0.72 20.27 -18.03
CA LYS A 134 -0.65 19.40 -19.20
C LYS A 134 -0.38 17.95 -18.77
N ASN A 135 -1.19 17.03 -19.28
CA ASN A 135 -1.12 15.58 -19.05
C ASN A 135 -1.39 15.13 -17.61
N TRP A 136 -1.92 15.99 -16.74
CA TRP A 136 -2.37 15.54 -15.42
C TRP A 136 -3.52 14.55 -15.58
N ALA A 137 -3.35 13.40 -14.94
CA ALA A 137 -4.38 12.37 -14.88
C ALA A 137 -5.42 12.67 -13.79
N GLY A 138 -5.11 13.58 -12.87
CA GLY A 138 -5.94 13.98 -11.75
C GLY A 138 -5.11 14.52 -10.62
N HIS A 139 -5.78 15.00 -9.58
CA HIS A 139 -5.13 15.63 -8.44
C HIS A 139 -5.92 15.43 -7.15
N TYR A 140 -5.19 15.46 -6.05
CA TYR A 140 -5.77 15.60 -4.72
C TYR A 140 -6.13 17.06 -4.46
N ARG A 141 -7.27 17.31 -3.81
CA ARG A 141 -7.75 18.69 -3.58
C ARG A 141 -7.13 19.37 -2.36
N GLY A 142 -6.35 18.66 -1.54
CA GLY A 142 -5.66 19.24 -0.40
C GLY A 142 -6.60 19.99 0.54
N GLN A 143 -6.21 21.21 0.92
CA GLN A 143 -7.00 22.07 1.82
C GLN A 143 -8.36 22.47 1.26
N ASN A 144 -8.58 22.40 -0.06
CA ASN A 144 -9.88 22.74 -0.65
C ASN A 144 -10.95 21.65 -0.36
N ALA A 145 -10.52 20.38 -0.23
CA ALA A 145 -11.35 19.27 0.23
C ALA A 145 -10.49 18.00 0.47
N SER A 146 -10.05 17.76 1.70
CA SER A 146 -9.07 16.70 2.01
C SER A 146 -9.58 15.26 1.85
N SER A 147 -10.89 15.11 1.63
CA SER A 147 -11.52 13.82 1.38
C SER A 147 -11.85 13.59 -0.11
N GLU A 148 -11.45 14.52 -0.99
CA GLU A 148 -11.78 14.49 -2.41
C GLU A 148 -10.55 14.37 -3.31
N THR A 149 -10.69 13.56 -4.36
CA THR A 149 -9.73 13.47 -5.46
C THR A 149 -10.44 13.65 -6.80
N VAL A 150 -9.81 14.41 -7.69
CA VAL A 150 -10.31 14.72 -9.04
C VAL A 150 -9.67 13.77 -10.04
N ILE A 151 -10.49 13.15 -10.88
CA ILE A 151 -10.05 12.35 -12.03
C ILE A 151 -10.16 13.20 -13.29
N CYS A 152 -9.04 13.54 -13.91
CA CYS A 152 -9.02 14.25 -15.19
C CYS A 152 -9.36 13.30 -16.35
N GLU A 153 -9.87 13.89 -17.45
CA GLU A 153 -10.21 13.17 -18.68
C GLU A 153 -9.07 12.28 -19.21
N THR A 154 -7.82 12.73 -19.07
CA THR A 154 -6.64 11.95 -19.49
C THR A 154 -6.57 10.57 -18.83
N SER A 155 -7.10 10.38 -17.62
CA SER A 155 -7.12 9.05 -16.99
C SER A 155 -7.95 8.06 -17.79
N PHE A 156 -9.17 8.43 -18.19
CA PHE A 156 -10.09 7.55 -18.94
C PHE A 156 -9.59 7.17 -20.34
N HIS A 157 -8.56 7.86 -20.85
CA HIS A 157 -7.94 7.53 -22.14
C HIS A 157 -6.62 6.78 -22.03
N THR A 158 -5.93 6.88 -20.90
CA THR A 158 -4.55 6.41 -20.77
C THR A 158 -4.39 5.26 -19.80
N ARG A 159 -5.33 5.12 -18.86
CA ARG A 159 -5.25 4.09 -17.81
C ARG A 159 -5.68 2.74 -18.37
N LEU A 160 -4.93 1.72 -17.97
CA LEU A 160 -5.19 0.32 -18.31
C LEU A 160 -5.80 -0.39 -17.10
N PRO A 161 -6.68 -1.37 -17.32
CA PRO A 161 -7.19 -2.19 -16.24
C PRO A 161 -6.08 -3.12 -15.72
N LEU A 162 -6.16 -3.56 -14.47
CA LEU A 162 -5.11 -4.37 -13.83
C LEU A 162 -4.84 -5.70 -14.56
N GLU A 163 -5.83 -6.29 -15.21
CA GLU A 163 -5.67 -7.54 -15.97
C GLU A 163 -4.73 -7.40 -17.17
N ALA A 164 -4.41 -6.16 -17.59
CA ALA A 164 -3.42 -5.92 -18.63
C ALA A 164 -1.97 -5.89 -18.11
N LEU A 165 -1.74 -6.04 -16.81
CA LEU A 165 -0.40 -6.03 -16.22
C LEU A 165 0.45 -7.16 -16.79
N CYS A 166 1.73 -6.87 -17.04
CA CYS A 166 2.70 -7.75 -17.70
C CYS A 166 2.40 -8.08 -19.18
N MET A 167 1.36 -7.50 -19.77
CA MET A 167 1.12 -7.62 -21.21
C MET A 167 1.80 -6.49 -21.99
N ARG A 168 1.85 -6.64 -23.32
CA ARG A 168 2.25 -5.58 -24.27
C ARG A 168 3.68 -5.07 -24.06
N GLY A 169 4.56 -5.91 -23.53
CA GLY A 169 5.96 -5.57 -23.24
C GLY A 169 6.10 -4.52 -22.13
N PHE A 170 5.12 -4.43 -21.23
CA PHE A 170 5.25 -3.59 -20.04
C PHE A 170 6.15 -4.26 -19.01
N ASP A 171 7.15 -3.51 -18.53
CA ASP A 171 7.98 -3.87 -17.39
C ASP A 171 7.81 -2.84 -16.27
N ILE A 172 7.83 -3.28 -15.02
CA ILE A 172 7.69 -2.41 -13.84
C ILE A 172 8.87 -1.44 -13.72
N ALA A 173 10.09 -1.90 -14.01
CA ALA A 173 11.31 -1.11 -13.84
C ALA A 173 11.43 0.06 -14.82
N THR A 174 10.89 -0.08 -16.04
CA THR A 174 11.02 0.91 -17.12
C THR A 174 9.69 1.61 -17.42
N GLY A 175 8.58 0.97 -17.08
CA GLY A 175 7.23 1.46 -17.31
C GLY A 175 6.74 2.42 -16.22
N LYS A 176 5.67 3.14 -16.55
CA LYS A 176 4.95 3.98 -15.59
C LYS A 176 3.86 3.14 -14.93
N ILE A 177 4.05 2.72 -13.69
CA ILE A 177 3.07 1.88 -12.97
C ILE A 177 1.71 2.56 -12.81
N ASN A 178 1.68 3.89 -12.66
CA ASN A 178 0.44 4.67 -12.64
C ASN A 178 -0.30 4.70 -13.99
N ARG A 179 0.19 4.02 -15.03
CA ARG A 179 -0.60 3.72 -16.23
C ARG A 179 -1.70 2.71 -15.93
N TYR A 180 -1.64 1.95 -14.85
CA TYR A 180 -2.72 1.06 -14.46
C TYR A 180 -3.65 1.76 -13.47
N TRP A 181 -4.96 1.59 -13.67
CA TRP A 181 -5.99 2.17 -12.80
C TRP A 181 -5.75 1.84 -11.33
N GLY A 182 -5.45 0.57 -11.03
CA GLY A 182 -5.20 0.12 -9.66
C GLY A 182 -4.07 0.90 -8.98
N ALA A 183 -2.91 1.06 -9.64
CA ALA A 183 -1.78 1.80 -9.07
C ALA A 183 -2.06 3.31 -8.94
N ASP A 184 -2.67 3.92 -9.96
CA ASP A 184 -3.01 5.36 -9.93
C ASP A 184 -4.01 5.67 -8.82
N LEU A 185 -5.02 4.81 -8.61
CA LEU A 185 -6.02 5.02 -7.58
C LEU A 185 -5.51 4.64 -6.20
N LEU A 186 -4.64 3.63 -6.07
CA LEU A 186 -3.94 3.33 -4.82
C LEU A 186 -3.10 4.53 -4.35
N HIS A 187 -2.35 5.16 -5.26
CA HIS A 187 -1.62 6.41 -4.99
C HIS A 187 -2.55 7.48 -4.43
N ARG A 188 -3.65 7.77 -5.14
CA ARG A 188 -4.59 8.84 -4.76
C ARG A 188 -5.26 8.58 -3.42
N LEU A 189 -5.50 7.32 -3.08
CA LEU A 189 -6.06 6.97 -1.78
C LEU A 189 -5.09 7.35 -0.66
N TYR A 190 -3.79 7.14 -0.84
CA TYR A 190 -2.79 7.58 0.16
C TYR A 190 -2.74 9.09 0.35
N HIS A 191 -3.16 9.88 -0.62
CA HIS A 191 -3.31 11.33 -0.44
C HIS A 191 -4.50 11.74 0.44
N LEU A 192 -5.51 10.87 0.61
CA LEU A 192 -6.64 11.17 1.48
C LEU A 192 -6.28 10.92 2.94
N ASP A 193 -6.56 11.88 3.82
CA ASP A 193 -6.24 11.83 5.26
C ASP A 193 -6.67 10.50 5.91
N LYS A 194 -7.83 9.99 5.50
CA LYS A 194 -8.40 8.74 5.99
C LYS A 194 -7.50 7.52 5.78
N PHE A 195 -6.73 7.48 4.70
CA PHE A 195 -5.88 6.34 4.37
C PHE A 195 -4.40 6.61 4.60
N GLY A 196 -3.86 7.72 4.11
CA GLY A 196 -2.43 8.02 4.29
C GLY A 196 -2.10 8.84 5.54
N GLU A 197 -3.09 9.48 6.18
CA GLU A 197 -2.91 10.26 7.42
C GLU A 197 -1.83 11.35 7.35
N GLY A 198 -1.46 11.80 6.14
CA GLY A 198 -0.30 12.66 5.91
C GLY A 198 1.06 12.03 6.24
N ALA A 199 1.07 10.75 6.64
CA ALA A 199 2.28 9.98 6.93
C ALA A 199 2.93 9.46 5.66
N ILE A 200 2.11 9.10 4.65
CA ILE A 200 2.61 8.62 3.35
C ILE A 200 2.93 9.81 2.45
N THR A 201 4.19 9.89 2.00
CA THR A 201 4.72 11.03 1.24
C THR A 201 5.48 10.57 0.00
N HIS A 202 5.83 11.52 -0.87
CA HIS A 202 6.65 11.26 -2.06
C HIS A 202 8.13 11.46 -1.75
N ILE A 203 8.76 10.47 -1.11
CA ILE A 203 10.20 10.52 -0.75
C ILE A 203 11.05 10.27 -1.99
N THR A 204 10.57 9.42 -2.89
CA THR A 204 11.17 9.13 -4.18
C THR A 204 10.16 9.37 -5.30
N HIS A 205 10.63 9.37 -6.55
CA HIS A 205 9.77 9.60 -7.73
C HIS A 205 10.09 8.68 -8.91
N SER A 206 10.86 7.61 -8.69
CA SER A 206 11.25 6.67 -9.73
C SER A 206 11.58 5.30 -9.16
N TYR A 207 11.53 4.28 -10.03
CA TYR A 207 11.94 2.92 -9.68
C TYR A 207 13.33 2.88 -9.05
N GLN A 208 14.34 3.48 -9.70
CA GLN A 208 15.71 3.43 -9.21
C GLN A 208 15.89 4.18 -7.88
N THR A 209 15.27 5.34 -7.72
CA THR A 209 15.36 6.10 -6.47
C THR A 209 14.65 5.36 -5.32
N THR A 210 13.58 4.63 -5.61
CA THR A 210 12.90 3.73 -4.65
C THR A 210 13.81 2.61 -4.17
N LEU A 211 14.51 1.92 -5.10
CA LEU A 211 15.46 0.86 -4.73
C LEU A 211 16.64 1.41 -3.93
N ASN A 212 17.14 2.59 -4.31
CA ASN A 212 18.22 3.26 -3.59
C ASN A 212 17.79 3.62 -2.15
N LEU A 213 16.55 4.08 -1.95
CA LEU A 213 16.03 4.35 -0.61
C LEU A 213 16.03 3.09 0.25
N ALA A 214 15.51 1.98 -0.28
CA ALA A 214 15.46 0.69 0.41
C ALA A 214 16.85 0.15 0.79
N ALA A 215 17.87 0.42 -0.03
CA ALA A 215 19.25 0.01 0.21
C ALA A 215 20.07 1.00 1.06
N SER A 216 19.52 2.19 1.36
CA SER A 216 20.24 3.24 2.09
C SER A 216 20.14 3.10 3.61
N GLU A 217 20.93 3.89 4.34
CA GLU A 217 20.80 4.02 5.80
C GLU A 217 19.44 4.58 6.23
N ASN A 218 18.71 5.25 5.33
CA ASN A 218 17.38 5.82 5.55
C ASN A 218 16.24 4.87 5.15
N TYR A 219 16.51 3.56 5.00
CA TYR A 219 15.51 2.58 4.54
C TYR A 219 14.20 2.58 5.32
N LEU A 220 14.20 3.00 6.60
CA LEU A 220 12.97 3.14 7.40
C LEU A 220 11.93 4.06 6.76
N GLN A 221 12.37 5.07 5.99
CA GLN A 221 11.49 5.97 5.25
C GLN A 221 10.72 5.26 4.13
N ALA A 222 11.21 4.12 3.62
CA ALA A 222 10.52 3.35 2.61
C ALA A 222 9.14 2.87 3.08
N ALA A 223 8.94 2.68 4.40
CA ALA A 223 7.67 2.27 4.99
C ALA A 223 6.50 3.23 4.70
N THR A 224 6.82 4.50 4.46
CA THR A 224 5.87 5.59 4.20
C THR A 224 6.14 6.30 2.89
N ASN A 225 6.98 5.73 2.03
CA ASN A 225 7.23 6.25 0.70
C ASN A 225 6.15 5.73 -0.26
N THR A 226 5.47 6.63 -0.97
CA THR A 226 4.40 6.28 -1.90
C THR A 226 4.90 5.33 -2.99
N ASP A 227 6.05 5.62 -3.60
CA ASP A 227 6.60 4.77 -4.65
C ASP A 227 6.95 3.37 -4.14
N SER A 228 7.54 3.24 -2.94
CA SER A 228 7.85 1.93 -2.34
C SER A 228 6.58 1.08 -2.21
N LEU A 229 5.48 1.68 -1.71
CA LEU A 229 4.19 1.01 -1.58
C LEU A 229 3.60 0.62 -2.95
N LEU A 230 3.63 1.52 -3.93
CA LEU A 230 3.08 1.25 -5.26
C LEU A 230 3.87 0.20 -6.03
N TYR A 231 5.20 0.30 -6.05
CA TYR A 231 6.07 -0.66 -6.73
C TYR A 231 5.97 -2.03 -6.08
N PHE A 232 5.97 -2.12 -4.75
CA PHE A 232 5.77 -3.39 -4.06
C PHE A 232 4.42 -4.03 -4.40
N ALA A 233 3.33 -3.26 -4.36
CA ALA A 233 2.00 -3.79 -4.67
C ALA A 233 1.91 -4.31 -6.10
N MET A 234 2.50 -3.59 -7.06
CA MET A 234 2.50 -3.99 -8.46
C MET A 234 3.41 -5.19 -8.74
N ASP A 235 4.61 -5.24 -8.16
CA ASP A 235 5.58 -6.31 -8.42
C ASP A 235 5.20 -7.62 -7.75
N SER A 236 4.66 -7.57 -6.52
CA SER A 236 4.10 -8.76 -5.87
C SER A 236 2.88 -9.29 -6.63
N TYR A 237 1.95 -8.43 -7.06
CA TYR A 237 0.81 -8.86 -7.87
C TYR A 237 1.24 -9.41 -9.22
N ALA A 238 2.24 -8.78 -9.86
CA ALA A 238 2.80 -9.28 -11.10
C ALA A 238 3.38 -10.69 -10.94
N PHE A 239 4.19 -10.89 -9.89
CA PHE A 239 4.88 -12.15 -9.64
C PHE A 239 3.96 -13.27 -9.16
N ASP A 240 2.98 -12.97 -8.31
CA ASP A 240 2.13 -14.01 -7.72
C ASP A 240 0.89 -14.31 -8.58
N ILE A 241 0.35 -13.30 -9.28
CA ILE A 241 -0.96 -13.37 -9.95
C ILE A 241 -0.86 -13.21 -11.47
N SER A 242 -0.28 -12.10 -11.96
CA SER A 242 -0.33 -11.79 -13.40
C SER A 242 0.55 -12.72 -14.25
N ASN A 243 1.77 -12.99 -13.79
CA ASN A 243 2.70 -13.92 -14.43
C ASN A 243 3.39 -14.80 -13.35
N PRO A 244 2.69 -15.84 -12.84
CA PRO A 244 3.11 -16.57 -11.65
C PRO A 244 4.55 -17.10 -11.70
N GLY A 245 5.37 -16.70 -10.73
CA GLY A 245 6.76 -17.14 -10.56
C GLY A 245 7.79 -16.41 -11.43
N GLU A 246 7.38 -15.54 -12.33
CA GLU A 246 8.26 -14.77 -13.21
C GLU A 246 8.03 -13.25 -13.08
N GLY A 247 6.76 -12.84 -13.01
CA GLY A 247 6.37 -11.43 -12.99
C GLY A 247 6.68 -10.70 -14.29
N CYS A 248 6.80 -9.37 -14.18
CA CYS A 248 7.29 -8.49 -15.24
C CYS A 248 8.06 -7.32 -14.64
N THR A 249 8.92 -7.63 -13.66
CA THR A 249 9.77 -6.61 -13.05
C THR A 249 10.59 -5.86 -14.11
N GLY A 250 11.15 -6.59 -15.07
CA GLY A 250 12.11 -6.08 -16.05
C GLY A 250 13.47 -5.73 -15.44
N ILE A 251 14.31 -5.08 -16.24
CA ILE A 251 15.67 -4.68 -15.87
C ILE A 251 15.73 -3.15 -15.76
N ALA A 252 16.22 -2.64 -14.63
CA ALA A 252 16.48 -1.21 -14.49
C ALA A 252 17.50 -0.77 -15.56
N PRO A 253 17.25 0.31 -16.31
CA PRO A 253 18.29 0.91 -17.15
C PRO A 253 19.48 1.24 -16.26
N LYS A 254 20.69 0.80 -16.64
CA LYS A 254 21.90 1.29 -15.98
C LYS A 254 21.93 2.81 -16.15
N GLU A 255 22.10 3.56 -15.07
CA GLU A 255 22.38 4.99 -15.20
C GLU A 255 23.69 5.14 -15.98
N ILE A 256 23.57 5.49 -17.26
CA ILE A 256 24.71 5.93 -18.04
C ILE A 256 24.97 7.35 -17.54
N HIS A 257 25.96 7.50 -16.66
CA HIS A 257 26.62 8.79 -16.50
C HIS A 257 27.27 9.13 -17.83
N GLU A 258 26.52 9.77 -18.73
CA GLU A 258 27.12 10.42 -19.88
C GLU A 258 28.03 11.51 -19.32
N HIS A 259 29.33 11.21 -19.29
CA HIS A 259 30.37 12.22 -19.19
C HIS A 259 30.18 13.16 -20.37
N ALA A 260 29.48 14.27 -20.12
CA ALA A 260 29.26 15.32 -21.09
C ALA A 260 30.60 15.67 -21.73
N HIS A 261 30.66 15.51 -23.05
CA HIS A 261 31.80 15.89 -23.87
C HIS A 261 32.20 17.33 -23.57
N SER A 262 33.37 17.48 -22.96
CA SER A 262 34.06 18.76 -22.81
C SER A 262 34.44 19.28 -24.19
N ASN A 263 33.66 20.25 -24.70
CA ASN A 263 34.11 21.09 -25.80
C ASN A 263 34.57 22.45 -25.21
N PRO A 264 35.81 22.89 -25.46
CA PRO A 264 36.42 24.00 -24.74
C PRO A 264 36.09 25.32 -25.44
N HIS A 265 35.05 26.03 -25.01
CA HIS A 265 34.90 27.45 -25.32
C HIS A 265 34.53 28.25 -24.07
N LYS A 266 35.50 29.11 -23.71
CA LYS A 266 35.46 30.16 -22.69
C LYS A 266 34.08 30.82 -22.58
N HIS A 267 33.56 30.95 -21.37
CA HIS A 267 33.05 32.21 -20.83
C HIS A 267 33.00 32.16 -19.28
N SER A 268 33.05 33.36 -18.70
CA SER A 268 33.50 33.71 -17.36
C SER A 268 32.70 33.09 -16.21
N ALA A 269 33.41 32.79 -15.12
CA ALA A 269 32.85 32.34 -13.86
C ALA A 269 31.86 33.35 -13.25
N THR A 270 30.64 32.89 -13.02
CA THR A 270 29.80 33.31 -11.88
C THR A 270 29.12 32.03 -11.37
N ALA A 271 29.40 31.69 -10.11
CA ALA A 271 28.87 30.50 -9.46
C ALA A 271 27.43 30.80 -8.99
N ASP A 272 26.46 30.58 -9.86
CA ASP A 272 25.06 30.48 -9.45
C ASP A 272 24.69 29.00 -9.30
N LYS A 273 24.35 28.62 -8.06
CA LYS A 273 23.75 27.32 -7.76
C LYS A 273 22.44 27.22 -8.53
N LYS A 274 22.43 26.48 -9.65
CA LYS A 274 21.19 26.20 -10.37
C LYS A 274 20.27 25.39 -9.47
N THR A 275 19.25 26.05 -8.95
CA THR A 275 18.13 25.40 -8.28
C THR A 275 17.16 24.96 -9.37
N TYR A 276 16.88 23.66 -9.45
CA TYR A 276 15.89 23.11 -10.37
C TYR A 276 14.65 22.72 -9.59
N CYS A 277 13.55 23.41 -9.82
CA CYS A 277 12.27 23.13 -9.20
C CYS A 277 11.31 22.50 -10.20
N HIS A 278 10.50 21.55 -9.74
CA HIS A 278 9.41 20.98 -10.52
C HIS A 278 8.18 20.75 -9.63
N THR A 279 7.00 20.77 -10.26
CA THR A 279 5.72 20.67 -9.58
C THR A 279 5.12 19.29 -9.83
N HIS A 280 4.78 18.60 -8.75
CA HIS A 280 4.20 17.26 -8.79
C HIS A 280 2.69 17.32 -9.08
N SER A 281 2.08 16.18 -9.37
CA SER A 281 0.64 16.04 -9.67
C SER A 281 -0.30 16.38 -8.51
N ASP A 282 0.26 16.61 -7.32
CA ASP A 282 -0.41 17.08 -6.11
C ASP A 282 -0.23 18.60 -5.88
N GLY A 283 0.43 19.31 -6.79
CA GLY A 283 0.69 20.75 -6.68
C GLY A 283 1.87 21.11 -5.78
N GLU A 284 2.54 20.12 -5.18
CA GLU A 284 3.74 20.36 -4.38
C GLU A 284 4.92 20.74 -5.29
N VAL A 285 5.64 21.80 -4.93
CA VAL A 285 6.83 22.27 -5.65
C VAL A 285 8.06 21.76 -4.93
N HIS A 286 8.80 20.86 -5.57
CA HIS A 286 10.05 20.35 -5.04
C HIS A 286 11.24 20.96 -5.79
N CYS A 287 12.17 21.55 -5.04
CA CYS A 287 13.37 22.20 -5.55
C CYS A 287 14.62 21.41 -5.18
N HIS A 288 15.36 20.97 -6.19
CA HIS A 288 16.67 20.34 -6.05
C HIS A 288 17.78 21.38 -6.13
N TYR A 289 18.71 21.32 -5.17
CA TYR A 289 19.93 22.12 -5.19
C TYR A 289 21.06 21.28 -5.77
N GLY A 290 21.45 21.59 -7.02
CA GLY A 290 22.66 21.01 -7.61
C GLY A 290 23.89 21.55 -6.89
N GLY A 291 24.50 20.72 -6.05
CA GLY A 291 25.86 20.92 -5.53
C GLY A 291 26.79 19.89 -6.14
N ASN A 292 27.94 20.34 -6.66
CA ASN A 292 29.05 19.48 -7.05
C ASN A 292 29.47 18.55 -5.90
#